data_AF-A1WFL7-F1
#
_entry.id   AF-A1WFL7-F1
#
_cell.length_a   1.000
_cell.length_b   1.000
_cell.length_c   1.000
_cell.angle_alpha   90.00
_cell.angle_beta   90.00
_cell.angle_gamma   90.00
#
_symmetry.space_group_name_H-M   'P 1'
#
loop_
_entity.id
_entity.type
_entity.pdbx_description
1 polymer ?
#
loop_
_entity_poly.entity_id
_entity_poly.type
_entity_poly.pdbx_seq_one_letter_code
_entity_poly.pdbx_strand_id
1 'polypeptide(L)'
;MKSTKFVTACYILSFVTYHGPDMIPTQTIAKWVNVNASRVRQIVARLVRAGLLASTRGGEGGVVIGRAPSDITLLDVFDAVAEQDTALFCVDNPFSDWKDRCRVHSVLTTMRGELERDFRSKLANTPMTSLYAPPPEVHAGSPAKKTVKAATKKAAASTPKKRVPGSARAGAAK
;
A
#
# COMPACT_ATOMS: atom_id res chain seq x y z
N MET A 1 16.71 -8.72 8.52
CA MET A 1 15.92 -7.45 8.43
C MET A 1 14.44 -7.79 8.32
N LYS A 2 13.55 -7.13 9.10
CA LYS A 2 12.09 -7.35 9.01
C LYS A 2 11.57 -6.72 7.72
N SER A 3 11.05 -7.50 6.77
CA SER A 3 10.43 -6.96 5.55
C SER A 3 9.11 -6.26 5.89
N THR A 4 9.19 -4.96 6.17
CA THR A 4 8.02 -4.11 6.43
C THR A 4 7.10 -4.00 5.21
N LYS A 5 7.65 -4.19 4.01
CA LYS A 5 6.89 -4.15 2.74
C LYS A 5 5.84 -5.25 2.68
N PHE A 6 6.19 -6.47 3.08
CA PHE A 6 5.25 -7.60 3.10
C PHE A 6 4.07 -7.35 4.03
N VAL A 7 4.36 -6.96 5.27
CA VAL A 7 3.33 -6.66 6.26
C VAL A 7 2.44 -5.50 5.81
N THR A 8 3.03 -4.42 5.29
CA THR A 8 2.25 -3.29 4.75
C THR A 8 1.39 -3.71 3.55
N ALA A 9 1.88 -4.57 2.67
CA ALA A 9 1.12 -5.09 1.53
C ALA A 9 -0.10 -5.91 1.99
N CYS A 10 0.08 -6.76 3.01
CA CYS A 10 -1.02 -7.49 3.64
C CYS A 10 -2.08 -6.52 4.20
N TYR A 11 -1.68 -5.50 4.95
CA TYR A 11 -2.62 -4.48 5.47
C TYR A 11 -3.36 -3.74 4.34
N ILE A 12 -2.67 -3.35 3.28
CA ILE A 12 -3.28 -2.67 2.13
C ILE A 12 -4.34 -3.56 1.48
N LEU A 13 -4.01 -4.82 1.19
CA LEU A 13 -4.95 -5.75 0.56
C LEU A 13 -6.13 -6.08 1.48
N SER A 14 -5.92 -6.29 2.78
CA SER A 14 -7.02 -6.49 3.74
C SER A 14 -7.95 -5.29 3.77
N PHE A 15 -7.41 -4.08 3.79
CA PHE A 15 -8.19 -2.85 3.78
C PHE A 15 -8.98 -2.66 2.49
N VAL A 16 -8.35 -2.89 1.33
CA VAL A 16 -9.03 -2.81 0.02
C VAL A 16 -10.11 -3.87 -0.12
N THR A 17 -9.86 -5.08 0.38
CA THR A 17 -10.84 -6.18 0.32
C THR A 17 -12.05 -5.91 1.19
N TYR A 18 -11.84 -5.38 2.41
CA TYR A 18 -12.91 -5.04 3.34
C TYR A 18 -13.88 -3.98 2.78
N HIS A 19 -13.36 -3.05 1.99
CA HIS A 19 -14.13 -1.96 1.37
C HIS A 19 -14.54 -2.23 -0.08
N GLY A 20 -14.25 -3.42 -0.62
CA GLY A 20 -14.73 -3.81 -1.95
C GLY A 20 -16.27 -3.79 -2.01
N PRO A 21 -16.89 -3.38 -3.13
CA PRO A 21 -16.33 -3.12 -4.46
C PRO A 21 -15.85 -1.68 -4.71
N ASP A 22 -15.84 -0.82 -3.69
CA ASP A 22 -15.53 0.60 -3.88
C ASP A 22 -14.07 0.84 -4.28
N MET A 23 -13.86 1.84 -5.15
CA MET A 23 -12.52 2.27 -5.52
C MET A 23 -11.92 3.15 -4.41
N ILE A 24 -10.79 2.71 -3.84
CA ILE A 24 -10.17 3.42 -2.72
C ILE A 24 -9.00 4.29 -3.18
N PRO A 25 -9.00 5.61 -2.93
CA PRO A 25 -7.86 6.45 -3.20
C PRO A 25 -6.62 6.02 -2.41
N THR A 26 -5.45 6.02 -3.04
CA THR A 26 -4.20 5.61 -2.38
C THR A 26 -3.87 6.47 -1.16
N GLN A 27 -4.29 7.74 -1.13
CA GLN A 27 -4.15 8.61 0.04
C GLN A 27 -4.96 8.13 1.25
N THR A 28 -6.16 7.57 1.03
CA THR A 28 -6.98 6.99 2.09
C THR A 28 -6.31 5.74 2.65
N ILE A 29 -5.81 4.86 1.78
CA ILE A 29 -5.04 3.67 2.17
C ILE A 29 -3.85 4.08 3.03
N ALA A 30 -3.06 5.07 2.58
CA ALA A 30 -1.88 5.56 3.29
C ALA A 30 -2.16 6.08 4.70
N LYS A 31 -3.29 6.79 4.88
CA LYS A 31 -3.75 7.24 6.21
C LYS A 31 -4.11 6.05 7.10
N TRP A 32 -4.82 5.06 6.57
CA TRP A 32 -5.28 3.91 7.32
C TRP A 32 -4.15 2.97 7.76
N VAL A 33 -3.22 2.67 6.85
CA VAL A 33 -2.06 1.83 7.20
C VAL A 33 -0.96 2.61 7.94
N ASN A 34 -1.16 3.92 8.17
CA ASN A 34 -0.20 4.84 8.79
C ASN A 34 1.20 4.79 8.15
N VAL A 35 1.25 4.83 6.81
CA VAL A 35 2.49 4.79 6.02
C VAL A 35 2.49 5.95 5.03
N ASN A 36 3.68 6.50 4.76
CA ASN A 36 3.84 7.55 3.76
C ASN A 36 3.25 7.15 2.40
N ALA A 37 2.46 8.04 1.79
CA ALA A 37 1.77 7.81 0.52
C ALA A 37 2.70 7.40 -0.63
N SER A 38 3.96 7.88 -0.65
CA SER A 38 4.95 7.47 -1.65
C SER A 38 5.26 5.97 -1.55
N ARG A 39 5.48 5.46 -0.34
CA ARG A 39 5.75 4.04 -0.09
C ARG A 39 4.53 3.18 -0.39
N VAL A 40 3.33 3.63 -0.04
CA VAL A 40 2.09 2.93 -0.40
C VAL A 40 1.92 2.85 -1.91
N ARG A 41 2.16 3.93 -2.66
CA ARG A 41 2.13 3.89 -4.14
C ARG A 41 3.11 2.88 -4.73
N GLN A 42 4.33 2.80 -4.18
CA GLN A 42 5.31 1.80 -4.62
C GLN A 42 4.81 0.37 -4.40
N ILE A 43 4.25 0.08 -3.21
CA ILE A 43 3.70 -1.25 -2.88
C ILE A 43 2.49 -1.56 -3.77
N VAL A 44 1.53 -0.64 -3.88
CA VAL A 44 0.35 -0.79 -4.75
C VAL A 44 0.77 -1.07 -6.20
N ALA A 45 1.74 -0.35 -6.74
CA ALA A 45 2.22 -0.58 -8.10
C ALA A 45 2.80 -2.00 -8.32
N ARG A 46 3.41 -2.59 -7.28
CA ARG A 46 3.89 -3.98 -7.33
C ARG A 46 2.74 -4.97 -7.28
N LEU A 47 1.77 -4.74 -6.40
CA LEU A 47 0.57 -5.57 -6.28
C LEU A 47 -0.30 -5.53 -7.56
N VAL A 48 -0.40 -4.36 -8.22
CA VAL A 48 -1.08 -4.21 -9.50
C VAL A 48 -0.37 -4.98 -10.62
N ARG A 49 0.97 -4.89 -10.68
CA ARG A 49 1.76 -5.69 -11.64
C ARG A 49 1.60 -7.20 -11.44
N ALA A 50 1.42 -7.64 -10.20
CA ALA A 50 1.15 -9.04 -9.86
C ALA A 50 -0.32 -9.44 -10.08
N GLY A 51 -1.19 -8.53 -10.55
CA GLY A 51 -2.62 -8.79 -10.75
C GLY A 51 -3.43 -8.93 -9.45
N LEU A 52 -2.84 -8.65 -8.29
CA LEU A 52 -3.51 -8.75 -6.99
C LEU A 52 -4.47 -7.59 -6.75
N LEU A 53 -4.13 -6.42 -7.30
CA LEU A 53 -4.95 -5.22 -7.26
C LEU A 53 -5.16 -4.70 -8.69
N ALA A 54 -6.24 -3.95 -8.89
CA ALA A 54 -6.46 -3.14 -10.08
C ALA A 54 -6.47 -1.66 -9.69
N SER A 55 -5.96 -0.79 -10.56
CA SER A 55 -5.93 0.65 -10.31
C SER A 55 -6.44 1.43 -11.52
N THR A 56 -7.31 2.41 -11.27
CA THR A 56 -7.82 3.34 -12.29
C THR A 56 -7.35 4.75 -12.00
N ARG A 57 -7.00 5.51 -13.05
CA ARG A 57 -6.61 6.92 -12.96
C ARG A 57 -7.84 7.82 -13.16
N GLY A 58 -7.85 9.01 -12.52
CA GLY A 58 -8.91 10.01 -12.69
C GLY A 58 -9.40 10.58 -11.35
N GLY A 59 -10.38 11.49 -11.40
CA GLY A 59 -10.98 12.12 -10.21
C GLY A 59 -11.73 11.13 -9.29
N GLU A 60 -12.25 10.04 -9.87
CA GLU A 60 -12.82 8.89 -9.16
C GLU A 60 -11.86 7.67 -9.17
N GLY A 61 -10.58 7.91 -9.48
CA GLY A 61 -9.57 6.87 -9.52
C GLY A 61 -9.24 6.31 -8.13
N GLY A 62 -8.74 5.08 -8.10
CA GLY A 62 -8.50 4.36 -6.87
C GLY A 62 -7.95 2.97 -7.12
N VAL A 63 -7.93 2.17 -6.06
CA VAL A 63 -7.43 0.80 -6.05
C VAL A 63 -8.56 -0.12 -5.61
N VAL A 64 -8.71 -1.25 -6.29
CA VAL A 64 -9.69 -2.30 -6.00
C VAL A 64 -9.01 -3.67 -6.09
N ILE A 65 -9.63 -4.71 -5.55
CA ILE A 65 -9.13 -6.08 -5.65
C ILE A 65 -9.12 -6.56 -7.11
N GLY A 66 -8.03 -7.20 -7.54
CA GLY A 66 -7.86 -7.66 -8.92
C GLY A 66 -8.31 -9.11 -9.15
N ARG A 67 -8.37 -9.93 -8.10
CA ARG A 67 -8.79 -11.35 -8.10
C ARG A 67 -9.66 -11.64 -6.87
N ALA A 68 -10.37 -12.76 -6.87
CA ALA A 68 -11.13 -13.17 -5.68
C ALA A 68 -10.17 -13.38 -4.49
N PRO A 69 -10.48 -12.88 -3.28
CA PRO A 69 -9.62 -13.05 -2.10
C PRO A 69 -9.34 -14.51 -1.72
N SER A 70 -10.25 -15.43 -2.08
CA SER A 70 -10.08 -16.88 -1.93
C SER A 70 -8.92 -17.44 -2.76
N ASP A 71 -8.60 -16.79 -3.87
CA ASP A 71 -7.64 -17.27 -4.87
C ASP A 71 -6.28 -16.58 -4.70
N ILE A 72 -6.15 -15.70 -3.70
CA ILE A 72 -4.91 -15.00 -3.38
C ILE A 72 -4.30 -15.67 -2.14
N THR A 73 -3.08 -16.15 -2.28
CA THR A 73 -2.29 -16.70 -1.17
C THR A 73 -1.33 -15.65 -0.60
N LEU A 74 -0.85 -15.85 0.64
CA LEU A 74 0.21 -15.00 1.17
C LEU A 74 1.52 -15.17 0.40
N LEU A 75 1.73 -16.30 -0.28
CA LEU A 75 2.87 -16.47 -1.17
C LEU A 75 2.81 -15.51 -2.36
N ASP A 76 1.62 -15.33 -2.96
CA ASP A 76 1.45 -14.35 -4.04
C ASP A 76 1.79 -12.93 -3.58
N VAL A 77 1.34 -12.55 -2.39
CA VAL A 77 1.64 -11.24 -1.80
C VAL A 77 3.14 -11.12 -1.51
N PHE A 78 3.74 -12.17 -0.97
CA PHE A 78 5.17 -12.23 -0.67
C PHE A 78 5.99 -12.06 -1.94
N ASP A 79 5.76 -12.86 -2.98
CA ASP A 79 6.52 -12.78 -4.24
C ASP A 79 6.28 -11.44 -4.97
N ALA A 80 5.09 -10.84 -4.86
CA ALA A 80 4.82 -9.52 -5.43
C ALA A 80 5.69 -8.41 -4.81
N VAL A 81 5.97 -8.49 -3.50
CA VAL A 81 6.63 -7.40 -2.72
C VAL A 81 8.02 -7.75 -2.19
N ALA A 82 8.45 -9.00 -2.30
CA ALA A 82 9.77 -9.47 -1.89
C ALA A 82 10.88 -8.77 -2.68
N GLU A 83 11.99 -8.46 -2.02
CA GLU A 83 13.20 -7.99 -2.70
C GLU A 83 14.06 -9.19 -3.05
N GLN A 84 15.06 -9.00 -3.92
CA GLN A 84 15.93 -10.10 -4.39
C GLN A 84 16.71 -10.79 -3.26
N ASP A 85 16.77 -10.19 -2.06
CA ASP A 85 17.47 -10.71 -0.90
C ASP A 85 16.49 -11.20 0.18
N THR A 86 15.78 -12.28 -0.12
CA THR A 86 14.94 -13.01 0.86
C THR A 86 15.70 -14.11 1.59
N ALA A 87 17.03 -14.21 1.38
CA ALA A 87 17.83 -15.20 2.06
C ALA A 87 17.70 -15.01 3.58
N LEU A 88 17.36 -16.09 4.29
CA LEU A 88 17.21 -16.04 5.75
C LEU A 88 18.50 -15.57 6.43
N PHE A 89 19.64 -15.97 5.86
CA PHE A 89 20.97 -15.52 6.22
C PHE A 89 21.96 -15.80 5.07
N CYS A 90 23.02 -14.99 5.01
CA CYS A 90 24.12 -15.22 4.09
C CYS A 90 24.98 -16.39 4.57
N VAL A 91 25.36 -17.27 3.64
CA VAL A 91 26.22 -18.44 3.92
C VAL A 91 27.60 -18.28 3.27
N ASP A 92 27.82 -17.20 2.53
CA ASP A 92 29.14 -16.88 2.00
C ASP A 92 30.11 -16.70 3.16
N ASN A 93 31.28 -17.33 3.03
CA ASN A 93 32.34 -17.29 4.02
C ASN A 93 33.42 -16.29 3.57
N PRO A 94 33.39 -15.03 4.04
CA PRO A 94 34.36 -14.03 3.62
C PRO A 94 35.78 -14.24 4.17
N PHE A 95 36.04 -15.23 5.05
CA PHE A 95 37.23 -15.22 5.91
C PHE A 95 37.99 -16.55 6.09
N SER A 96 37.88 -17.57 5.23
CA SER A 96 38.77 -18.73 5.45
C SER A 96 39.24 -19.53 4.24
N ASP A 97 40.56 -19.75 4.21
CA ASP A 97 41.25 -20.85 3.52
C ASP A 97 40.88 -22.24 4.09
N TRP A 98 39.81 -22.31 4.90
CA TRP A 98 39.36 -23.49 5.62
C TRP A 98 38.07 -24.09 5.04
N LYS A 99 37.60 -23.56 3.91
CA LYS A 99 36.42 -24.04 3.17
C LYS A 99 36.43 -25.55 2.91
N ASP A 100 37.59 -26.11 2.56
CA ASP A 100 37.73 -27.53 2.18
C ASP A 100 37.87 -28.45 3.40
N ARG A 101 38.01 -27.86 4.60
CA ARG A 101 38.21 -28.58 5.87
C ARG A 101 37.04 -28.41 6.84
N CYS A 102 36.03 -27.63 6.48
CA CYS A 102 34.91 -27.28 7.36
C CYS A 102 33.56 -27.47 6.66
N ARG A 103 32.63 -28.18 7.31
CA ARG A 103 31.30 -28.48 6.75
C ARG A 103 30.27 -27.36 6.94
N VAL A 104 30.64 -26.24 7.58
CA VAL A 104 29.73 -25.12 7.90
C VAL A 104 28.94 -24.66 6.69
N HIS A 105 29.60 -24.42 5.54
CA HIS A 105 28.92 -23.98 4.33
C HIS A 105 27.87 -24.99 3.86
N SER A 106 28.21 -26.28 3.81
CA SER A 106 27.28 -27.35 3.38
C SER A 106 26.07 -27.47 4.30
N VAL A 107 26.28 -27.50 5.62
CA VAL A 107 25.20 -27.66 6.61
C VAL A 107 24.29 -26.44 6.61
N LEU A 108 24.87 -25.24 6.64
CA LEU A 108 24.09 -24.00 6.67
C LEU A 108 23.36 -23.74 5.35
N THR A 109 23.92 -24.15 4.21
CA THR A 109 23.23 -24.08 2.91
C THR A 109 22.03 -25.00 2.86
N THR A 110 22.18 -26.26 3.29
CA THR A 110 21.07 -27.22 3.35
C THR A 110 19.97 -26.73 4.31
N MET A 111 20.35 -26.33 5.52
CA MET A 111 19.41 -25.83 6.53
C MET A 111 18.66 -24.59 6.04
N ARG A 112 19.35 -23.65 5.37
CA ARG A 112 18.70 -22.49 4.76
C ARG A 112 17.66 -22.91 3.72
N GLY A 113 18.02 -23.85 2.83
CA GLY A 113 17.10 -24.34 1.79
C GLY A 113 15.85 -25.00 2.38
N GLU A 114 16.00 -25.79 3.45
CA GLU A 114 14.87 -26.40 4.16
C GLU A 114 13.96 -25.35 4.78
N LEU A 115 14.51 -24.38 5.50
CA LEU A 115 13.75 -23.30 6.13
C LEU A 115 13.02 -22.42 5.10
N GLU A 116 13.66 -22.10 3.97
CA GLU A 116 13.06 -21.31 2.90
C GLU A 116 11.89 -22.06 2.23
N ARG A 117 12.06 -23.37 1.99
CA ARG A 117 11.00 -24.23 1.45
C ARG A 117 9.80 -24.27 2.40
N ASP A 118 10.04 -24.51 3.67
CA ASP A 118 8.98 -24.64 4.68
C ASP A 118 8.26 -23.31 4.90
N PHE A 119 9.01 -22.20 4.89
CA PHE A 119 8.44 -20.86 4.95
C PHE A 119 7.53 -20.55 3.75
N ARG A 120 8.00 -20.80 2.51
CA ARG A 120 7.20 -20.60 1.31
C ARG A 120 5.97 -21.50 1.27
N SER A 121 6.11 -22.76 1.70
CA SER A 121 4.98 -23.70 1.79
C SER A 121 3.89 -23.19 2.74
N LYS A 122 4.26 -22.65 3.90
CA LYS A 122 3.29 -22.05 4.83
C LYS A 122 2.56 -20.86 4.21
N LEU A 123 3.28 -20.00 3.48
CA LEU A 123 2.67 -18.85 2.80
C LEU A 123 1.72 -19.29 1.67
N ALA A 124 2.06 -20.34 0.92
CA ALA A 124 1.23 -20.87 -0.17
C ALA A 124 -0.11 -21.42 0.34
N ASN A 125 -0.09 -22.05 1.51
CA ASN A 125 -1.26 -22.67 2.12
C ASN A 125 -2.09 -21.70 2.99
N THR A 126 -1.71 -20.42 3.05
CA THR A 126 -2.45 -19.41 3.81
C THR A 126 -3.16 -18.48 2.82
N PRO A 127 -4.50 -18.57 2.69
CA PRO A 127 -5.25 -17.68 1.80
C PRO A 127 -5.38 -16.28 2.42
N MET A 128 -5.66 -15.30 1.57
CA MET A 128 -5.80 -13.91 1.99
C MET A 128 -7.00 -13.67 2.89
N THR A 129 -8.03 -14.51 2.76
CA THR A 129 -9.22 -14.52 3.63
C THR A 129 -8.87 -14.76 5.10
N SER A 130 -7.73 -15.37 5.41
CA SER A 130 -7.27 -15.52 6.80
C SER A 130 -6.82 -14.21 7.44
N LEU A 131 -6.61 -13.14 6.66
CA LEU A 131 -6.11 -11.85 7.17
C LEU A 131 -7.20 -10.84 7.50
N TYR A 132 -8.46 -11.08 7.14
CA TYR A 132 -9.55 -10.16 7.46
C TYR A 132 -10.80 -10.93 7.86
N ALA A 133 -11.53 -10.42 8.86
CA ALA A 133 -12.90 -10.85 9.07
C ALA A 133 -13.77 -10.18 7.99
N PRO A 134 -14.59 -10.94 7.24
CA PRO A 134 -15.55 -10.32 6.34
C PRO A 134 -16.44 -9.36 7.16
N PRO A 135 -16.77 -8.17 6.63
CA PRO A 135 -17.76 -7.32 7.28
C PRO A 135 -19.04 -8.15 7.51
N PRO A 136 -19.72 -7.99 8.67
CA PRO A 136 -20.96 -8.70 8.92
C PRO A 136 -21.90 -8.41 7.75
N GLU A 137 -22.44 -9.46 7.12
CA GLU A 137 -23.27 -9.32 5.93
C GLU A 137 -24.37 -8.29 6.18
N VAL A 138 -24.26 -7.14 5.53
CA VAL A 138 -25.36 -6.17 5.48
C VAL A 138 -26.43 -6.86 4.66
N HIS A 139 -27.37 -7.48 5.34
CA HIS A 139 -28.55 -8.07 4.73
C HIS A 139 -29.13 -7.04 3.77
N ALA A 140 -29.24 -7.43 2.50
CA ALA A 140 -29.83 -6.64 1.44
C ALA A 140 -31.25 -6.22 1.85
N GLY A 141 -31.39 -5.00 2.40
CA GLY A 141 -32.67 -4.59 2.99
C GLY A 141 -32.69 -3.27 3.75
N SER A 142 -31.76 -2.34 3.56
CA SER A 142 -31.93 -0.97 4.10
C SER A 142 -31.54 0.09 3.07
N PRO A 143 -32.42 1.07 2.78
CA PRO A 143 -32.31 1.91 1.62
C PRO A 143 -31.21 2.96 1.77
N ALA A 144 -30.63 3.32 0.62
CA ALA A 144 -29.71 4.42 0.43
C ALA A 144 -30.03 5.64 1.31
N LYS A 145 -29.13 5.99 2.25
CA LYS A 145 -29.10 7.33 2.81
C LYS A 145 -28.24 8.23 1.93
N LYS A 146 -28.94 8.93 1.01
CA LYS A 146 -28.54 10.24 0.52
C LYS A 146 -28.40 11.19 1.70
N THR A 147 -27.21 11.77 1.88
CA THR A 147 -26.94 13.18 2.27
C THR A 147 -25.41 13.29 2.41
N VAL A 148 -24.73 14.08 1.58
CA VAL A 148 -24.47 15.48 1.95
C VAL A 148 -24.83 16.42 0.79
N LYS A 149 -25.82 17.27 1.07
CA LYS A 149 -26.11 18.51 0.35
C LYS A 149 -25.65 19.66 1.25
N ALA A 150 -25.27 20.77 0.61
CA ALA A 150 -24.91 22.10 1.13
C ALA A 150 -23.38 22.36 1.12
N ALA A 151 -22.86 23.41 0.50
CA ALA A 151 -23.50 24.61 -0.04
C ALA A 151 -22.66 25.25 -1.15
N THR A 152 -23.32 25.61 -2.24
CA THR A 152 -22.87 26.66 -3.16
C THR A 152 -23.66 27.92 -2.79
N LYS A 153 -22.98 29.02 -2.44
CA LYS A 153 -23.56 30.35 -2.60
C LYS A 153 -22.57 31.28 -3.31
N LYS A 154 -22.83 31.34 -4.62
CA LYS A 154 -22.59 32.37 -5.63
C LYS A 154 -22.38 33.80 -5.12
N ALA A 155 -21.36 34.48 -5.64
CA ALA A 155 -21.46 35.88 -6.05
C ALA A 155 -20.54 36.10 -7.27
N ALA A 156 -21.14 36.58 -8.35
CA ALA A 156 -20.52 36.83 -9.64
C ALA A 156 -20.12 38.32 -9.77
N ALA A 157 -19.04 38.53 -10.53
CA ALA A 157 -18.79 39.60 -11.49
C ALA A 157 -19.02 41.09 -11.11
N SER A 158 -17.95 41.88 -11.25
CA SER A 158 -17.80 42.95 -12.27
C SER A 158 -17.02 44.17 -11.73
N THR A 159 -15.94 44.53 -12.43
CA THR A 159 -15.24 45.84 -12.34
C THR A 159 -16.01 46.85 -13.20
N PRO A 160 -16.01 48.18 -12.92
CA PRO A 160 -14.96 49.04 -13.51
C PRO A 160 -14.56 50.34 -12.74
N LYS A 161 -13.25 50.66 -12.80
CA LYS A 161 -12.54 51.95 -13.05
C LYS A 161 -13.03 53.33 -12.50
N LYS A 162 -12.00 54.15 -12.16
CA LYS A 162 -11.90 55.62 -11.85
C LYS A 162 -12.18 55.98 -10.38
N ARG A 163 -11.44 56.86 -9.68
CA ARG A 163 -10.67 58.08 -10.05
C ARG A 163 -9.75 58.49 -8.86
N VAL A 164 -8.58 59.08 -9.15
CA VAL A 164 -7.67 59.83 -8.23
C VAL A 164 -8.31 61.21 -7.92
N PRO A 165 -8.18 61.85 -6.72
CA PRO A 165 -7.01 62.58 -6.17
C PRO A 165 -6.78 62.28 -4.66
N GLY A 166 -5.63 62.47 -4.01
CA GLY A 166 -4.67 63.58 -3.97
C GLY A 166 -4.46 64.00 -2.49
N SER A 167 -3.28 64.55 -2.18
CA SER A 167 -2.81 65.10 -0.88
C SER A 167 -2.18 64.07 0.10
N ALA A 168 -0.88 64.17 0.39
CA ALA A 168 -0.22 65.02 1.40
C ALA A 168 -0.03 64.21 2.70
N ARG A 169 1.07 64.21 3.48
CA ARG A 169 2.35 64.92 3.55
C ARG A 169 3.14 64.24 4.70
N ALA A 170 4.45 64.53 4.76
CA ALA A 170 5.36 64.38 5.91
C ALA A 170 5.82 62.95 6.25
N GLY A 171 7.07 62.70 6.62
CA GLY A 171 8.21 63.57 6.85
C GLY A 171 9.31 62.77 7.56
N ALA A 172 10.55 63.00 7.12
CA ALA A 172 11.81 63.06 7.89
C ALA A 172 12.03 62.11 9.09
N ALA A 173 13.11 61.32 9.04
CA ALA A 173 14.30 61.56 9.88
C ALA A 173 15.45 60.62 9.47
N LYS A 174 16.65 61.15 9.66
CA LYS A 174 18.01 60.64 9.41
C LYS A 174 18.26 59.17 9.75
#